data_AF-A0A538HIC5-F1
#
_entry.id   AF-A0A538HIC5-F1
#
_cell.length_a   1.000
_cell.length_b   1.000
_cell.length_c   1.000
_cell.angle_alpha   90.00
_cell.angle_beta   90.00
_cell.angle_gamma   90.00
#
_symmetry.space_group_name_H-M   'P 1'
#
loop_
_entity.id
_entity.type
_entity.pdbx_description
1 polymer ?
#
loop_
_entity_poly.entity_id
_entity_poly.type
_entity_poly.pdbx_seq_one_letter_code
_entity_poly.pdbx_strand_id
1 'polypeptide(L)' 'VAYVGMFTRYIVELDSGGELSVVEQNLETSSQEALESKGRRVRLEWRPEHTFEIEPGGAG' A
#
# COMPACT_ATOMS: atom_id res chain seq x y z
N VAL A 1 -8.99 23.00 9.47
CA VAL A 1 -8.91 21.56 9.78
C VAL A 1 -8.79 20.83 8.46
N ALA A 2 -7.67 20.14 8.21
CA ALA A 2 -7.46 19.39 6.97
C ALA A 2 -8.12 18.02 7.09
N TYR A 3 -9.12 17.75 6.27
CA TYR A 3 -9.75 16.43 6.17
C TYR A 3 -8.82 15.55 5.33
N VAL A 4 -7.99 14.73 5.98
CA VAL A 4 -7.19 13.68 5.32
C VAL A 4 -7.79 12.35 5.75
N GLY A 5 -8.83 11.86 5.07
CA GLY A 5 -9.51 10.66 5.58
C GLY A 5 -10.51 10.02 4.65
N MET A 6 -10.06 9.00 3.91
CA MET A 6 -10.87 7.82 3.55
C MET A 6 -10.03 6.65 2.98
N PHE A 7 -8.74 6.54 3.34
CA PHE A 7 -7.90 5.44 2.87
C PHE A 7 -7.49 4.53 4.02
N THR A 8 -7.56 3.22 3.79
CA THR A 8 -6.93 2.23 4.67
C THR A 8 -5.50 2.04 4.23
N ARG A 9 -4.59 1.96 5.19
CA ARG A 9 -3.18 1.66 4.96
C ARG A 9 -2.89 0.23 5.40
N TYR A 10 -2.32 -0.56 4.50
CA TYR A 10 -1.79 -1.89 4.78
C TYR A 10 -0.27 -1.85 4.80
N ILE A 11 0.32 -2.64 5.68
CA ILE A 11 1.75 -2.98 5.65
C ILE A 11 1.84 -4.42 5.18
N VAL A 12 2.59 -4.65 4.11
CA VAL A 12 2.76 -5.97 3.50
C VAL A 12 4.22 -6.36 3.55
N GLU A 13 4.52 -7.42 4.29
CA GLU A 13 5.84 -8.04 4.31
C GLU A 13 6.10 -8.74 2.97
N LEU A 14 7.26 -8.47 2.37
CA LEU A 14 7.66 -9.09 1.09
C LEU A 14 8.48 -10.35 1.35
N ASP A 15 8.28 -11.38 0.51
CA ASP A 15 9.01 -12.66 0.65
C ASP A 15 10.54 -12.50 0.53
N SER A 16 11.00 -11.49 -0.22
CA SER A 16 12.43 -11.13 -0.35
C SER A 16 12.97 -10.35 0.84
N GLY A 17 12.14 -10.09 1.86
CA GLY A 17 12.42 -9.16 2.94
C GLY A 17 12.01 -7.72 2.61
N GLY A 18 11.82 -6.92 3.66
CA GLY A 18 11.30 -5.55 3.58
C GLY A 18 9.77 -5.48 3.61
N GLU A 19 9.24 -4.26 3.65
CA GLU A 19 7.82 -3.99 3.75
C GLU A 19 7.38 -2.98 2.68
N LEU A 20 6.16 -3.15 2.15
CA LEU A 20 5.51 -2.16 1.31
C LEU A 20 4.33 -1.53 2.05
N SER A 21 4.23 -0.20 2.02
CA SER A 21 3.03 0.50 2.49
C SER A 21 2.06 0.71 1.32
N VAL A 22 0.89 0.10 1.42
CA VAL A 22 -0.16 0.14 0.39
C VAL A 22 -1.32 0.98 0.92
N VAL A 23 -1.84 1.86 0.08
CA VAL A 23 -3.03 2.66 0.40
C VAL A 23 -4.21 2.26 -0.49
N GLU A 24 -5.34 2.00 0.13
CA GLU A 24 -6.59 1.66 -0.55
C GLU A 24 -7.65 2.70 -0.20
N GLN A 25 -8.05 3.48 -1.20
CA GLN A 25 -9.19 4.38 -1.13
C GLN A 25 -10.40 3.61 -1.66
N ASN A 26 -11.54 3.68 -0.98
CA ASN A 26 -12.77 2.90 -1.24
C ASN A 26 -12.79 1.52 -0.55
N LEU A 27 -12.96 1.55 0.77
CA LEU A 27 -13.59 0.42 1.43
C LEU A 27 -15.11 0.64 1.41
N GLU A 28 -15.81 -0.17 0.60
CA GLU A 28 -17.10 -0.75 1.01
C GLU A 28 -16.88 -1.96 1.95
N THR A 29 -15.62 -2.29 2.24
CA THR A 29 -15.17 -3.32 3.17
C THR A 29 -15.20 -2.77 4.59
N SER A 30 -15.86 -3.45 5.52
CA SER A 30 -15.96 -2.92 6.89
C SER A 30 -14.59 -2.91 7.58
N SER A 31 -14.35 -2.04 8.57
CA SER A 31 -13.10 -2.03 9.36
C SER A 31 -12.74 -3.39 9.96
N GLN A 32 -13.73 -4.28 10.08
CA GLN A 32 -13.59 -5.65 10.56
C GLN A 32 -12.86 -6.57 9.56
N GLU A 33 -13.15 -6.47 8.27
CA GLU A 33 -12.46 -7.24 7.22
C GLU A 33 -10.99 -6.78 7.04
N ALA A 34 -10.69 -5.51 7.34
CA ALA A 34 -9.31 -5.03 7.36
C ALA A 34 -8.47 -5.69 8.47
N LEU A 35 -9.06 -5.94 9.65
CA LEU A 35 -8.41 -6.66 10.75
C LEU A 35 -8.20 -8.15 10.42
N GLU A 36 -9.11 -8.76 9.67
CA GLU A 36 -9.03 -10.15 9.23
C GLU A 36 -7.98 -10.37 8.12
N SER A 37 -7.47 -9.30 7.50
CA SER A 37 -6.49 -9.40 6.42
C SER A 37 -5.06 -9.77 6.88
N LYS A 38 -4.80 -9.77 8.20
CA LYS A 38 -3.47 -10.08 8.74
C LYS A 38 -3.08 -11.52 8.42
N GLY A 39 -1.93 -11.70 7.77
CA GLY A 39 -1.42 -13.03 7.37
C GLY A 39 -2.00 -13.55 6.06
N ARG A 40 -2.89 -12.80 5.39
CA ARG A 40 -3.38 -13.15 4.05
C ARG A 40 -2.30 -12.85 3.01
N ARG A 41 -1.97 -13.84 2.17
CA ARG A 41 -1.09 -13.62 1.02
C ARG A 41 -1.81 -12.79 -0.04
N VAL A 42 -1.14 -11.75 -0.52
CA VAL A 42 -1.69 -10.81 -1.51
C VAL A 42 -0.70 -10.61 -2.66
N ARG A 43 -1.20 -10.23 -3.83
CA ARG A 43 -0.40 -9.79 -4.97
C ARG A 43 -0.48 -8.28 -5.06
N LEU A 44 0.67 -7.62 -5.12
CA LEU A 44 0.78 -6.18 -5.22
C LEU A 44 1.04 -5.78 -6.67
N GLU A 45 0.36 -4.74 -7.14
CA GLU A 45 0.54 -4.20 -8.48
C GLU A 45 0.60 -2.67 -8.43
N TRP A 46 1.48 -2.10 -9.25
CA TRP A 46 1.60 -0.67 -9.42
C TRP A 46 0.61 -0.21 -10.47
N ARG A 47 -0.23 0.76 -10.10
CA ARG A 47 -1.10 1.43 -11.07
C ARG A 47 -0.24 2.39 -11.91
N PRO A 48 -0.26 2.30 -13.25
CA PRO A 48 0.56 3.17 -14.10
C PRO A 48 0.33 4.65 -13.83
N GLU A 49 -0.89 5.03 -13.44
CA GLU A 49 -1.29 6.41 -13.13
C GLU A 49 -0.65 6.95 -11.84
N HIS A 50 -0.07 6.08 -11.02
CA HIS A 50 0.53 6.41 -9.72
C HIS A 50 2.00 5.98 -9.62
N THR A 51 2.63 5.69 -10.75
CA THR A 51 4.03 5.28 -10.83
C THR A 51 4.84 6.37 -11.52
N PHE A 52 6.07 6.58 -11.07
CA PHE A 52 7.04 7.44 -11.74
C PHE A 52 8.39 6.71 -11.79
N GLU A 53 9.18 7.03 -12.80
CA GLU A 53 10.53 6.48 -12.93
C GLU A 53 11.47 7.21 -11.98
N ILE A 54 12.30 6.45 -11.27
CA ILE A 54 13.35 6.98 -10.41
C ILE A 54 14.66 6.71 -11.15
N GLU A 55 15.40 7.76 -11.48
CA GLU A 55 16.75 7.57 -11.99
C GLU A 55 17.62 6.92 -10.90
N PRO A 56 18.42 5.89 -11.23
CA PRO A 56 19.35 5.32 -10.26
C PRO A 56 20.26 6.45 -9.78
N GLY A 57 20.18 6.74 -8.48
CA GLY A 57 20.75 7.93 -7.87
C GLY A 57 22.16 8.21 -8.39
N GLY A 58 22.34 9.39 -9.00
CA GLY A 58 23.66 9.87 -9.38
C GLY A 58 24.57 9.80 -8.16
N ALA A 59 25.67 9.05 -8.29
CA ALA A 59 26.73 9.05 -7.32
C ALA A 59 27.29 10.49 -7.23
N GLY A 60 26.90 11.18 -6.16
CA GLY A 60 27.53 12.41 -5.69
C GLY A 60 28.41 12.10 -4.47
#